data_AF-A0A357V7N1-F1
#
_entry.id   AF-A0A357V7N1-F1
#
_cell.length_a   1.000
_cell.length_b   1.000
_cell.length_c   1.000
_cell.angle_alpha   90.00
_cell.angle_beta   90.00
_cell.angle_gamma   90.00
#
_symmetry.space_group_name_H-M   'P 1'
#
loop_
_entity.id
_entity.type
_entity.pdbx_description
1 polymer ?
#
loop_
_entity_poly.entity_id
_entity_poly.type
_entity_poly.pdbx_seq_one_letter_code
_entity_poly.pdbx_strand_id
1 'polypeptide(L)' 'VDSPYGPLRLVGPGFKLAHGTGAVDRAPPHVGEHSDEILAEAGFSAEDIAEWRAGGVVA' A
#
# COMPACT_ATOMS: atom_id res chain seq x y z
N VAL A 1 14.83 -2.09 2.01
CA VAL A 1 13.94 -1.19 1.23
C VAL A 1 14.13 0.22 1.72
N ASP A 2 14.13 1.20 0.82
CA ASP A 2 14.16 2.61 1.22
C ASP A 2 12.80 3.01 1.78
N SER A 3 12.79 3.79 2.85
CA SER A 3 11.57 4.30 3.47
C SER A 3 11.73 5.78 3.86
N PRO A 4 10.62 6.50 4.09
CA PRO A 4 10.66 7.88 4.61
C PRO A 4 11.40 8.03 5.95
N TYR A 5 11.63 6.94 6.68
CA TYR A 5 12.33 6.90 7.96
C TYR A 5 13.78 6.39 7.84
N GLY A 6 14.30 6.27 6.61
CA GLY A 6 15.62 5.71 6.31
C GLY A 6 15.56 4.25 5.83
N PRO A 7 16.73 3.62 5.59
CA PRO A 7 16.80 2.29 5.02
C PRO A 7 16.33 1.21 6.02
N LEU A 8 15.40 0.37 5.60
CA LEU A 8 14.88 -0.75 6.39
C LEU A 8 15.53 -2.08 5.98
N ARG A 9 16.03 -2.81 6.99
CA ARG A 9 16.53 -4.18 6.84
C ARG A 9 15.45 -5.17 7.32
N LEU A 10 14.86 -5.88 6.37
CA LEU A 10 13.73 -6.79 6.60
C LEU A 10 14.13 -8.23 6.31
N VAL A 11 13.46 -9.18 6.99
CA VAL A 11 13.62 -10.61 6.69
C VAL A 11 12.87 -10.91 5.40
N GLY A 12 13.57 -11.48 4.41
CA GLY A 12 12.97 -11.94 3.17
C GLY A 12 12.29 -13.32 3.31
N PRO A 13 11.80 -13.91 2.21
CA PRO A 13 11.17 -15.22 2.24
C PRO A 13 12.11 -16.32 2.76
N GLY A 14 11.60 -17.21 3.62
CA GLY A 14 12.36 -18.33 4.21
C GLY A 14 12.62 -19.51 3.27
N PHE A 15 12.21 -19.41 2.00
CA PHE A 15 12.37 -20.43 0.97
C PHE A 15 12.71 -19.77 -0.36
N LYS A 16 13.24 -20.57 -1.29
CA LYS A 16 13.54 -20.14 -2.66
C LYS A 16 12.54 -20.75 -3.62
N LEU A 17 12.08 -19.94 -4.57
CA LEU A 17 11.26 -20.42 -5.68
C LEU A 17 12.18 -20.90 -6.82
N ALA A 18 11.77 -21.95 -7.52
CA ALA A 18 12.49 -22.43 -8.70
C ALA A 18 12.35 -21.45 -9.89
N HIS A 19 11.24 -20.70 -9.93
CA HIS A 19 10.95 -19.70 -10.96
C HIS A 19 10.41 -18.43 -10.30
N GLY A 20 11.10 -17.32 -10.52
CA GLY A 20 10.77 -16.03 -9.92
C GLY A 20 11.35 -15.83 -8.51
N THR A 21 11.10 -14.66 -7.95
CA THR A 21 11.65 -14.25 -6.66
C THR A 21 10.55 -13.61 -5.82
N GLY A 22 10.29 -14.16 -4.62
CA GLY A 22 9.63 -13.38 -3.58
C GLY A 22 10.65 -12.37 -3.04
N ALA A 23 10.30 -11.09 -3.03
CA ALA A 23 11.13 -10.02 -2.50
C ALA A 23 10.27 -9.06 -1.68
N VAL A 24 10.90 -8.40 -0.71
CA VAL A 24 10.33 -7.21 -0.07
C VAL A 24 11.01 -6.03 -0.75
N ASP A 25 10.36 -5.47 -1.76
CA ASP A 25 10.88 -4.42 -2.65
C ASP A 25 10.31 -3.02 -2.33
N ARG A 26 9.13 -2.96 -1.70
CA ARG A 26 8.51 -1.71 -1.22
C ARG A 26 8.56 -1.60 0.30
N ALA A 27 8.61 -0.36 0.79
CA ALA A 27 8.40 -0.08 2.21
C ALA A 27 6.94 -0.39 2.63
N PRO A 28 6.69 -0.66 3.92
CA PRO A 28 5.33 -0.75 4.44
C PRO A 28 4.56 0.55 4.18
N PRO A 29 3.28 0.48 3.77
CA PRO A 29 2.48 1.67 3.52
C PRO A 29 2.08 2.36 4.83
N HIS A 30 1.81 3.66 4.73
CA HIS A 30 1.10 4.38 5.79
C HIS A 30 -0.39 3.99 5.84
N VAL A 31 -1.04 4.28 6.96
CA VAL A 31 -2.50 4.16 7.08
C VAL A 31 -3.14 5.06 6.02
N GLY A 32 -3.99 4.48 5.16
CA GLY A 32 -4.71 5.20 4.11
C GLY A 32 -3.90 5.53 2.84
N GLU A 33 -2.62 5.15 2.75
CA GLU A 33 -1.73 5.57 1.64
C GLU A 33 -2.28 5.25 0.24
N HIS A 34 -2.99 4.13 0.09
CA HIS A 34 -3.55 3.68 -1.19
C HIS A 34 -5.08 3.67 -1.20
N SER A 35 -5.74 4.26 -0.19
CA SER A 35 -7.21 4.19 -0.11
C SER A 35 -7.90 4.81 -1.31
N ASP A 36 -7.51 6.02 -1.72
CA ASP A 36 -8.12 6.70 -2.87
C ASP A 36 -7.80 6.00 -4.20
N GLU A 37 -6.57 5.48 -4.34
CA GLU A 37 -6.12 4.71 -5.51
C GLU A 37 -7.00 3.45 -5.70
N ILE A 38 -7.14 2.65 -4.64
CA ILE A 38 -7.92 1.40 -4.69
C ILE A 38 -9.41 1.67 -4.90
N LEU A 39 -9.97 2.74 -4.30
CA LEU A 39 -11.38 3.09 -4.50
C LEU A 39 -11.65 3.58 -5.92
N ALA A 40 -10.74 4.37 -6.49
CA ALA A 40 -10.83 4.77 -7.89
C ALA A 40 -10.73 3.57 -8.84
N GLU A 41 -9.81 2.63 -8.59
CA GLU A 41 -9.69 1.38 -9.35
C GLU A 41 -10.94 0.50 -9.23
N ALA A 42 -11.60 0.52 -8.07
CA ALA A 42 -12.88 -0.18 -7.85
C ALA A 42 -14.08 0.51 -8.55
N GLY A 43 -13.89 1.70 -9.11
CA GLY A 43 -14.89 2.41 -9.90
C GLY A 43 -15.70 3.46 -9.14
N PHE A 44 -15.27 3.86 -7.94
CA PHE A 44 -15.91 4.95 -7.20
C PHE A 44 -15.49 6.32 -7.75
N SER A 45 -16.41 7.28 -7.66
CA SER A 45 -16.16 8.64 -8.12
C SER A 45 -15.28 9.40 -7.13
N ALA A 46 -14.62 10.46 -7.60
CA ALA A 46 -13.82 11.32 -6.73
C ALA A 46 -14.72 12.03 -5.69
N GLU A 47 -15.97 12.30 -6.05
CA GLU A 47 -16.99 12.89 -5.19
C GLU A 47 -17.36 11.95 -4.03
N ASP A 48 -17.62 10.66 -4.31
CA ASP A 48 -17.95 9.66 -3.29
C ASP A 48 -16.80 9.49 -2.28
N ILE A 49 -15.58 9.38 -2.80
CA ILE A 49 -14.37 9.22 -1.97
C ILE A 49 -14.17 10.44 -1.06
N ALA A 50 -14.37 11.65 -1.59
CA ALA A 50 -14.28 12.87 -0.80
C ALA A 50 -15.34 12.94 0.31
N GLU A 51 -16.58 12.52 0.01
CA GLU A 51 -17.66 12.44 1.02
C GLU A 51 -17.30 11.46 2.15
N TRP A 52 -16.81 10.27 1.81
CA TRP A 52 -16.42 9.27 2.79
C TRP A 52 -15.23 9.68 3.64
N ARG A 53 -14.26 10.38 3.06
CA ARG A 53 -13.13 10.97 3.78
C ARG A 53 -13.61 12.04 4.76
N ALA A 54 -14.51 12.92 4.32
CA ALA A 54 -15.10 13.95 5.18
C ALA A 54 -15.94 13.36 6.32
N GLY A 55 -16.62 12.23 6.06
CA GLY A 55 -17.40 11.48 7.05
C GLY A 55 -16.56 10.56 7.96
N GLY A 56 -15.24 10.45 7.75
CA GLY A 56 -14.36 9.56 8.53
C GLY A 56 -14.57 8.07 8.27
N VAL A 57 -15.21 7.70 7.15
CA VAL A 57 -15.42 6.32 6.71
C VAL A 57 -14.14 5.74 6.10
N VAL A 58 -13.34 6.59 5.44
CA VAL A 58 -12.05 6.27 4.83
C VAL A 58 -10.98 7.19 5.38
N ALA A 59 -9.78 6.64 5.61
CA ALA A 59 -8.60 7.34 6.13
C ALA A 59 -7.77 8.01 5.02
#